data_AF-A0A947QCG0-F1
#
_entry.id   AF-A0A947QCG0-F1
#
_cell.length_a   1.000
_cell.length_b   1.000
_cell.length_c   1.000
_cell.angle_alpha   90.00
_cell.angle_beta   90.00
_cell.angle_gamma   90.00
#
_symmetry.space_group_name_H-M   'P 1'
#
loop_
_entity.id
_entity.type
_entity.pdbx_description
1 polymer ?
#
loop_
_entity_poly.entity_id
_entity_poly.type
_entity_poly.pdbx_seq_one_letter_code
_entity_poly.pdbx_strand_id
1 'polypeptide(L)'
;MKWNDAWLSNKDCDGDALLDRHYGSDSYIDSGAWLTNHQSGEYEQEEATCKWNYFVKIVAVPGDAYVSDGVWYTAGGTRIGTVIWGAFAIIQQVENDACAGLHGLQYVSPAGAGLGTWQ
;
A
#
# COMPACT_ATOMS: atom_id res chain seq x y z
N MET A 1 -4.01 2.66 -10.94
CA MET A 1 -4.01 1.76 -9.77
C MET A 1 -4.40 0.36 -10.20
N LYS A 2 -3.94 -0.68 -9.48
CA LYS A 2 -4.45 -2.06 -9.57
C LYS A 2 -4.73 -2.57 -8.15
N TRP A 3 -5.77 -3.36 -7.94
CA TRP A 3 -6.17 -3.86 -6.62
C TRP A 3 -6.81 -5.26 -6.74
N ASN A 4 -7.03 -5.96 -5.63
CA ASN A 4 -7.83 -7.19 -5.56
C ASN A 4 -9.25 -6.95 -5.03
N ASP A 5 -10.11 -7.96 -5.16
CA ASP A 5 -11.52 -7.87 -4.74
C ASP A 5 -11.70 -7.61 -3.24
N ALA A 6 -10.76 -8.03 -2.39
CA ALA A 6 -10.78 -7.71 -0.96
C ALA A 6 -10.56 -6.20 -0.69
N TRP A 7 -9.87 -5.47 -1.56
CA TRP A 7 -9.74 -4.01 -1.47
C TRP A 7 -11.06 -3.32 -1.86
N LEU A 8 -11.54 -3.62 -3.06
CA LEU A 8 -12.77 -3.10 -3.62
C LEU A 8 -13.31 -4.13 -4.62
N SER A 9 -14.44 -4.73 -4.29
CA SER A 9 -15.13 -5.70 -5.13
C SER A 9 -15.54 -5.08 -6.47
N ASN A 10 -15.59 -5.89 -7.53
CA ASN A 10 -16.15 -5.49 -8.83
C ASN A 10 -17.65 -5.85 -8.96
N LYS A 11 -18.27 -6.30 -7.87
CA LYS A 11 -19.68 -6.67 -7.76
C LYS A 11 -20.28 -6.00 -6.53
N ASP A 12 -21.57 -5.75 -6.62
CA ASP A 12 -22.43 -5.45 -5.49
C ASP A 12 -22.89 -6.78 -4.87
N CYS A 13 -22.36 -7.13 -3.70
CA CYS A 13 -22.64 -8.39 -3.03
C CYS A 13 -23.59 -8.22 -1.83
N ASP A 14 -23.75 -7.00 -1.30
CA ASP A 14 -24.67 -6.71 -0.20
C ASP A 14 -26.02 -6.09 -0.65
N GLY A 15 -26.14 -5.75 -1.94
CA GLY A 15 -27.35 -5.25 -2.57
C GLY A 15 -27.57 -3.75 -2.40
N ASP A 16 -26.55 -2.98 -2.00
CA ASP A 16 -26.64 -1.54 -1.79
C ASP A 16 -26.43 -0.69 -3.06
N ALA A 17 -26.19 -1.34 -4.20
CA ALA A 17 -25.85 -0.75 -5.49
C ALA A 17 -24.52 0.02 -5.51
N LEU A 18 -23.65 -0.20 -4.52
CA LEU A 18 -22.28 0.29 -4.44
C LEU A 18 -21.29 -0.88 -4.60
N LEU A 19 -20.00 -0.54 -4.65
CA LEU A 19 -18.95 -1.55 -4.66
C LEU A 19 -18.55 -1.88 -3.22
N ASP A 20 -18.56 -3.17 -2.88
CA ASP A 20 -18.20 -3.62 -1.53
C ASP A 20 -16.73 -3.34 -1.21
N ARG A 21 -16.49 -2.81 -0.02
CA ARG A 21 -15.16 -2.73 0.60
C ARG A 21 -14.97 -3.92 1.55
N HIS A 22 -13.74 -4.42 1.68
CA HIS A 22 -13.40 -5.55 2.56
C HIS A 22 -14.40 -6.73 2.45
N TYR A 23 -14.78 -7.09 1.22
CA TYR A 23 -15.80 -8.11 0.97
C TYR A 23 -15.43 -9.44 1.65
N GLY A 24 -16.34 -9.97 2.46
CA GLY A 24 -16.13 -11.20 3.23
C GLY A 24 -15.34 -11.02 4.52
N SER A 25 -15.10 -9.79 4.98
CA SER A 25 -14.39 -9.49 6.23
C SER A 25 -15.04 -8.32 7.00
N ASP A 26 -14.96 -8.35 8.33
CA ASP A 26 -15.49 -7.29 9.20
C ASP A 26 -14.71 -5.97 9.09
N SER A 27 -13.46 -6.05 8.61
CA SER A 27 -12.58 -4.90 8.40
C SER A 27 -11.54 -5.22 7.32
N TYR A 28 -10.74 -4.22 6.95
CA TYR A 28 -9.57 -4.46 6.10
C TYR A 28 -8.46 -5.24 6.79
N ILE A 29 -8.30 -5.15 8.11
CA ILE A 29 -7.32 -5.99 8.83
C ILE A 29 -7.70 -7.45 8.59
N ASP A 30 -6.71 -8.28 8.28
CA ASP A 30 -6.88 -9.72 8.00
C ASP A 30 -7.64 -10.05 6.69
N SER A 31 -8.08 -9.06 5.92
CA SER A 31 -8.86 -9.30 4.68
C SER A 31 -8.04 -9.80 3.49
N GLY A 32 -6.71 -9.69 3.55
CA GLY A 32 -5.84 -9.89 2.39
C GLY A 32 -5.99 -8.83 1.28
N ALA A 33 -6.65 -7.70 1.56
CA ALA A 33 -6.76 -6.58 0.64
C ALA A 33 -5.38 -6.03 0.24
N TRP A 34 -5.21 -5.70 -1.03
CA TRP A 34 -4.02 -5.01 -1.50
C TRP A 34 -4.31 -4.09 -2.67
N LEU A 35 -3.48 -3.07 -2.82
CA LEU A 35 -3.43 -2.25 -4.03
C LEU A 35 -2.00 -1.89 -4.41
N THR A 36 -1.85 -1.55 -5.68
CA THR A 36 -0.69 -0.85 -6.22
C THR A 36 -1.14 0.49 -6.75
N ASN A 37 -0.36 1.53 -6.44
CA ASN A 37 -0.56 2.84 -7.00
C ASN A 37 0.69 3.24 -7.78
N HIS A 38 0.47 3.80 -8.96
CA HIS A 38 1.50 4.31 -9.83
C HIS A 38 1.08 5.72 -10.21
N GLN A 39 1.89 6.69 -9.80
CA GLN A 39 1.69 8.10 -10.01
C GLN A 39 2.89 8.67 -10.75
N SER A 40 2.65 9.73 -11.49
CA SER A 40 3.70 10.48 -12.19
C SER A 40 3.23 11.91 -12.40
N GLY A 41 4.17 12.82 -12.50
CA GLY A 41 3.88 14.21 -12.75
C GLY A 41 5.14 14.99 -13.08
N GLU A 42 4.98 16.30 -13.18
CA GLU A 42 6.06 17.25 -13.36
C GLU A 42 5.80 18.51 -12.53
N TYR A 43 6.88 19.20 -12.16
CA TYR A 43 6.85 20.50 -11.50
C TYR A 43 8.02 21.35 -11.96
N GLU A 44 7.86 22.67 -11.93
CA GLU A 44 8.94 23.60 -12.23
C GLU A 44 9.79 23.82 -10.97
N GLN A 45 11.11 23.72 -11.10
CA GLN A 45 12.08 24.08 -10.07
C GLN A 45 13.17 24.93 -10.70
N GLU A 46 13.34 26.15 -10.19
CA GLU A 46 14.25 27.14 -10.77
C GLU A 46 13.96 27.37 -12.28
N GLU A 47 14.88 27.00 -13.16
CA GLU A 47 14.77 27.11 -14.62
C GLU A 47 14.56 25.75 -15.32
N ALA A 48 14.21 24.69 -14.57
CA ALA A 48 14.07 23.33 -15.09
C ALA A 48 12.72 22.68 -14.72
N THR A 49 12.13 21.98 -15.70
CA THR A 49 10.99 21.09 -15.47
C THR A 49 11.47 19.75 -14.90
N CYS A 50 11.10 19.48 -13.66
CA CYS A 50 11.38 18.25 -12.94
C CYS A 50 10.29 17.22 -13.17
N LYS A 51 10.65 16.02 -13.60
CA LYS A 51 9.72 14.89 -13.78
C LYS A 51 9.89 13.90 -12.66
N TRP A 52 8.77 13.39 -12.15
CA TRP A 52 8.77 12.39 -11.10
C TRP A 52 7.86 11.21 -11.42
N ASN A 53 8.20 10.05 -10.87
CA ASN A 53 7.30 8.91 -10.76
C ASN A 53 7.39 8.28 -9.38
N TYR A 54 6.26 7.72 -8.95
CA TYR A 54 6.06 7.11 -7.64
C TYR A 54 5.27 5.82 -7.81
N PHE A 55 5.82 4.71 -7.32
CA PHE A 55 5.15 3.42 -7.30
C PHE A 55 5.14 2.86 -5.89
N VAL A 56 3.98 2.37 -5.46
CA VAL A 56 3.79 1.78 -4.14
C VAL A 56 2.98 0.50 -4.20
N LYS A 57 3.33 -0.45 -3.33
CA LYS A 57 2.49 -1.61 -2.98
C LYS A 57 2.01 -1.45 -1.54
N ILE A 58 0.71 -1.60 -1.35
CA ILE A 58 0.04 -1.45 -0.06
C ILE A 58 -0.78 -2.70 0.20
N VAL A 59 -0.72 -3.23 1.42
CA VAL A 59 -1.43 -4.43 1.83
C VAL A 59 -2.13 -4.20 3.16
N ALA A 60 -3.30 -4.82 3.33
CA ALA A 60 -3.90 -5.02 4.64
C ALA A 60 -2.93 -5.81 5.52
N VAL A 61 -2.87 -5.45 6.79
CA VAL A 61 -2.02 -6.17 7.74
C VAL A 61 -2.74 -7.41 8.29
N PRO A 62 -2.00 -8.47 8.67
CA PRO A 62 -2.56 -9.62 9.38
C PRO A 62 -3.23 -9.22 10.71
N GLY A 63 -4.21 -10.00 11.17
CA GLY A 63 -4.94 -9.73 12.41
C GLY A 63 -4.08 -9.74 13.69
N ASP A 64 -2.93 -10.41 13.65
CA ASP A 64 -1.99 -10.51 14.78
C ASP A 64 -0.83 -9.48 14.73
N ALA A 65 -0.81 -8.63 13.70
CA ALA A 65 0.19 -7.58 13.56
C ALA A 65 -0.01 -6.48 14.62
N TYR A 66 1.08 -5.80 14.98
CA TYR A 66 1.03 -4.69 15.93
C TYR A 66 1.77 -3.46 15.41
N VAL A 67 1.39 -2.28 15.92
CA VAL A 67 2.03 -1.00 15.59
C VAL A 67 3.04 -0.63 16.66
N SER A 68 4.21 -0.20 16.23
CA SER A 68 5.20 0.51 17.07
C SER A 68 5.80 1.64 16.25
N ASP A 69 5.78 2.86 16.81
CA ASP A 69 6.33 4.08 16.18
C ASP A 69 5.86 4.33 14.73
N GLY A 70 4.57 4.14 14.48
CA GLY A 70 3.96 4.36 13.15
C GLY A 70 4.31 3.30 12.10
N VAL A 71 4.85 2.17 12.53
CA VAL A 71 5.25 1.05 11.67
C VAL A 71 4.54 -0.22 12.12
N TRP A 72 4.03 -0.98 11.16
CA TRP A 72 3.47 -2.31 11.38
C TRP A 72 4.57 -3.37 11.48
N TYR A 73 4.39 -4.29 12.42
CA TYR A 73 5.23 -5.46 12.63
C TYR A 73 4.37 -6.72 12.64
N THR A 74 4.89 -7.82 12.12
CA THR A 74 4.27 -9.15 12.30
C THR A 74 4.28 -9.53 13.79
N ALA A 75 3.47 -10.50 14.21
CA ALA A 75 3.54 -11.03 15.58
C ALA A 75 4.93 -11.52 15.99
N GLY A 76 5.74 -11.97 15.01
CA GLY A 76 7.15 -12.35 15.21
C GLY A 76 8.14 -11.20 15.30
N GLY A 77 7.68 -9.94 15.26
CA GLY A 77 8.52 -8.74 15.36
C GLY A 77 9.21 -8.32 14.05
N THR A 78 8.85 -8.91 12.91
CA THR A 78 9.42 -8.50 11.60
C THR A 78 8.67 -7.29 11.07
N ARG A 79 9.41 -6.25 10.67
CA ARG A 79 8.82 -5.04 10.08
C ARG A 79 8.04 -5.38 8.80
N ILE A 80 6.80 -4.89 8.72
CA ILE A 80 5.96 -4.94 7.52
C ILE A 80 6.15 -3.64 6.74
N GLY A 81 5.87 -2.50 7.37
CA GLY A 81 5.98 -1.20 6.71
C GLY A 81 5.24 -0.09 7.44
N THR A 82 5.36 1.13 6.92
CA THR A 82 4.72 2.32 7.50
C THR A 82 3.20 2.17 7.50
N VAL A 83 2.56 2.56 8.60
CA VAL A 83 1.10 2.58 8.76
C VAL A 83 0.50 3.57 7.77
N ILE A 84 -0.50 3.11 7.00
CA ILE A 84 -1.35 3.95 6.17
C ILE A 84 -2.81 3.55 6.35
N TRP A 85 -3.71 4.54 6.42
CA TRP A 85 -5.16 4.35 6.57
C TRP A 85 -5.59 3.43 7.73
N GLY A 86 -4.79 3.33 8.79
CA GLY A 86 -5.11 2.59 10.02
C GLY A 86 -5.11 1.06 9.93
N ALA A 87 -5.24 0.47 8.74
CA ALA A 87 -5.31 -0.99 8.54
C ALA A 87 -4.29 -1.52 7.53
N PHE A 88 -3.47 -0.65 6.93
CA PHE A 88 -2.60 -1.00 5.84
C PHE A 88 -1.13 -0.66 6.13
N ALA A 89 -0.24 -1.35 5.43
CA ALA A 89 1.18 -1.10 5.41
C ALA A 89 1.71 -0.89 3.99
N ILE A 90 2.64 0.04 3.83
CA ILE A 90 3.44 0.18 2.60
C ILE A 90 4.53 -0.89 2.61
N ILE A 91 4.45 -1.88 1.71
CA ILE A 91 5.42 -3.00 1.65
C ILE A 91 6.49 -2.82 0.58
N GLN A 92 6.28 -1.90 -0.35
CA GLN A 92 7.28 -1.52 -1.35
C GLN A 92 7.02 -0.09 -1.81
N GLN A 93 8.09 0.70 -1.94
CA GLN A 93 8.06 2.08 -2.42
C GLN A 93 9.23 2.31 -3.39
N VAL A 94 8.93 2.84 -4.56
CA VAL A 94 9.90 3.21 -5.60
C VAL A 94 9.60 4.64 -6.02
N GLU A 95 10.63 5.47 -5.99
CA GLU A 95 10.52 6.89 -6.32
C GLU A 95 11.65 7.29 -7.25
N ASN A 96 11.32 8.02 -8.29
CA ASN A 96 12.31 8.66 -9.13
C ASN A 96 11.91 10.12 -9.28
N ASP A 97 12.68 10.99 -8.65
CA ASP A 97 12.60 12.44 -8.78
C ASP A 97 14.05 12.97 -8.70
N ALA A 98 14.63 13.22 -9.86
CA ALA A 98 16.02 13.66 -9.96
C ALA A 98 16.27 15.00 -9.26
N CYS A 99 15.28 15.88 -9.26
CA CYS A 99 15.37 17.20 -8.65
C CYS A 99 15.28 17.16 -7.12
N ALA A 100 14.49 16.22 -6.58
CA ALA A 100 14.47 15.92 -5.14
C ALA A 100 15.62 15.01 -4.68
N GLY A 101 16.50 14.56 -5.59
CA GLY A 101 17.59 13.62 -5.28
C GLY A 101 17.11 12.20 -4.98
N LEU A 102 15.89 11.83 -5.38
CA LEU A 102 15.28 10.54 -5.11
C LEU A 102 15.42 9.62 -6.33
N HIS A 103 15.90 8.40 -6.09
CA HIS A 103 16.10 7.44 -7.16
C HIS A 103 15.85 6.00 -6.73
N GLY A 104 15.07 5.28 -7.52
CA GLY A 104 14.83 3.86 -7.38
C GLY A 104 14.11 3.47 -6.08
N LEU A 105 14.55 2.35 -5.52
CA LEU A 105 13.88 1.64 -4.44
C LEU A 105 14.07 2.36 -3.09
N GLN A 106 13.00 2.92 -2.55
CA GLN A 106 13.00 3.59 -1.25
C GLN A 106 12.74 2.60 -0.11
N TYR A 107 11.88 1.60 -0.36
CA TYR A 107 11.51 0.62 0.64
C TYR A 107 11.15 -0.73 0.04
N VAL A 108 11.56 -1.80 0.73
CA VAL A 108 11.08 -3.18 0.56
C VAL A 108 10.88 -3.78 1.94
N SER A 109 9.70 -4.34 2.17
CA SER A 109 9.37 -5.03 3.41
C SER A 109 10.25 -6.25 3.62
N PRO A 110 10.91 -6.39 4.80
CA PRO A 110 11.66 -7.60 5.14
C PRO A 110 10.74 -8.79 5.44
N ALA A 111 9.46 -8.57 5.77
CA ALA A 111 8.46 -9.64 5.86
C ALA A 111 7.88 -10.06 4.49
N GLY A 112 8.34 -9.44 3.39
CA GLY A 112 8.05 -9.82 2.01
C GLY A 112 7.37 -8.70 1.21
N ALA A 113 7.65 -8.58 -0.09
CA ALA A 113 6.99 -7.58 -0.96
C ALA A 113 5.97 -8.20 -1.94
N GLY A 114 5.52 -9.42 -1.62
CA GLY A 114 4.54 -10.18 -2.38
C GLY A 114 3.11 -9.72 -2.08
N LEU A 115 2.29 -9.64 -3.11
CA LEU A 115 0.84 -9.43 -2.96
C LEU A 115 0.19 -10.78 -2.65
N GLY A 116 -0.75 -10.83 -1.70
CA GLY A 116 -1.47 -12.06 -1.32
C GLY A 116 -0.77 -12.96 -0.29
N THR A 117 0.26 -12.47 0.40
CA THR A 117 0.94 -13.20 1.50
C THR A 117 0.55 -12.72 2.89
N TRP A 118 -0.39 -11.79 2.98
CA TRP A 118 -0.73 -11.04 4.19
C TRP A 118 -2.18 -11.33 4.60
N GLN A 119 -2.40 -12.55 5.10
CA GLN A 119 -3.64 -13.07 5.67
C GLN A 119 -3.29 -13.83 6.94
#